data_AF-A0AAD4SI75-F1
#
_entry.id   AF-A0AAD4SI75-F1
#
_cell.length_a   1.000
_cell.length_b   1.000
_cell.length_c   1.000
_cell.angle_alpha   90.00
_cell.angle_beta   90.00
_cell.angle_gamma   90.00
#
_symmetry.space_group_name_H-M   'P 1'
#
loop_
_entity.id
_entity.type
_entity.pdbx_description
1 polymer ?
#
loop_
_entity_poly.entity_id
_entity_poly.type
_entity_poly.pdbx_seq_one_letter_code
_entity_poly.pdbx_strand_id
1 'polypeptide(L)'
;MAILLPSAPGQDILRWQRNSIGEYSVKSGYQLITAQPAPTIFPTVTHTFIWKINCPSKLKVFLWKAAHQGLPSFTVLHRASLTPTAAQCSQCSLEDEMNDHILFQCP
;
A
#
# COMPACT_ATOMS: atom_id res chain seq x y z
N MET A 1 10.63 -22.08 7.50
CA MET A 1 9.86 -23.35 7.58
C MET A 1 9.37 -23.67 6.18
N ALA A 2 9.83 -24.79 5.62
CA ALA A 2 9.46 -25.23 4.29
C ALA A 2 8.01 -25.75 4.28
N ILE A 3 7.25 -25.39 3.25
CA ILE A 3 5.91 -25.95 3.02
C ILE A 3 6.14 -27.33 2.41
N LEU A 4 5.77 -28.38 3.14
CA LEU A 4 5.83 -29.74 2.62
C LEU A 4 4.69 -29.93 1.63
N LEU A 5 5.04 -30.06 0.35
CA LEU A 5 4.08 -30.38 -0.70
C LEU A 5 3.74 -31.88 -0.64
N PRO A 6 2.45 -32.24 -0.73
CA PRO A 6 2.06 -33.64 -0.81
C PRO A 6 2.63 -34.29 -2.09
N SER A 7 3.14 -35.51 -1.97
CA SER A 7 3.72 -36.28 -3.09
C SER A 7 2.67 -36.87 -4.03
N ALA A 8 1.39 -36.78 -3.69
CA ALA A 8 0.28 -37.29 -4.48
C ALA A 8 -0.68 -36.14 -4.82
N PRO A 9 -1.31 -36.17 -6.02
CA PRO A 9 -2.34 -35.21 -6.36
C PRO A 9 -3.53 -35.37 -5.40
N GLY A 10 -3.87 -34.28 -4.72
CA GLY A 10 -4.96 -34.21 -3.75
C GLY A 10 -5.68 -32.87 -3.88
N GLN A 11 -6.82 -32.76 -3.23
CA GLN A 11 -7.60 -31.52 -3.21
C GLN A 11 -6.84 -30.45 -2.41
N ASP A 12 -6.75 -29.23 -2.95
CA ASP A 12 -6.08 -28.12 -2.28
C ASP A 12 -6.77 -27.77 -0.97
N ILE A 13 -5.97 -27.60 0.09
CA ILE A 13 -6.45 -27.22 1.43
C ILE A 13 -5.75 -25.93 1.90
N LEU A 14 -6.52 -25.06 2.54
CA LEU A 14 -5.96 -23.86 3.16
C LEU A 14 -5.21 -24.26 4.45
N ARG A 15 -3.94 -23.88 4.53
CA ARG A 15 -3.10 -24.13 5.71
C ARG A 15 -2.41 -22.85 6.16
N TRP A 16 -2.60 -22.49 7.43
CA TRP A 16 -1.95 -21.35 8.06
C TRP A 16 -0.49 -21.66 8.40
N GLN A 17 0.45 -20.93 7.79
CA GLN A 17 1.89 -21.21 7.91
C GLN A 17 2.49 -20.89 9.29
N ARG A 18 1.79 -20.11 10.13
CA ARG A 18 2.34 -19.58 11.39
C ARG A 18 2.05 -20.43 12.62
N ASN A 19 1.41 -21.59 12.46
CA ASN A 19 1.15 -22.54 13.53
C ASN A 19 1.47 -23.96 13.06
N SER A 20 2.00 -24.80 13.95
CA SER A 20 2.30 -26.21 13.66
C SER A 20 1.05 -27.00 13.26
N ILE A 21 -0.10 -26.60 13.83
CA ILE A 21 -1.43 -27.19 13.57
C ILE A 21 -1.95 -26.81 12.17
N GLY A 22 -1.46 -25.72 11.58
CA GLY A 22 -1.92 -25.29 10.26
C GLY A 22 -3.28 -24.60 10.24
N GLU A 23 -3.89 -24.34 11.39
CA GLU A 23 -5.16 -23.61 11.51
C GLU A 23 -4.95 -22.13 11.80
N TYR A 24 -5.84 -21.30 11.25
CA TYR A 24 -5.86 -19.86 11.50
C TYR A 24 -6.45 -19.55 12.88
N SER A 25 -5.81 -18.63 13.60
CA SER A 25 -6.37 -18.03 14.81
C SER A 25 -6.11 -16.53 14.80
N VAL A 26 -7.07 -15.74 15.30
CA VAL A 26 -6.97 -14.27 15.45
C VAL A 26 -5.66 -13.88 16.15
N LYS A 27 -5.26 -14.62 17.18
CA LYS A 27 -4.00 -14.40 17.91
C LYS A 27 -2.77 -14.48 16.99
N SER A 28 -2.72 -15.53 16.17
CA SER A 28 -1.60 -15.76 15.25
C SER A 28 -1.58 -14.76 14.09
N GLY A 29 -2.76 -14.31 13.64
CA GLY A 29 -2.89 -13.24 12.65
C GLY A 29 -2.43 -11.89 13.19
N TYR A 30 -2.83 -11.55 14.42
CA TYR A 30 -2.40 -10.32 15.07
C TYR A 30 -0.89 -10.29 15.27
N GLN A 31 -0.30 -11.40 15.75
CA GLN A 31 1.15 -11.54 15.88
C GLN A 31 1.89 -11.36 14.55
N LEU A 32 1.32 -11.81 13.43
CA LEU A 32 1.91 -11.63 12.10
C LEU A 32 1.94 -10.14 11.71
N ILE A 33 0.86 -9.41 11.96
CA ILE A 33 0.77 -7.98 11.66
C ILE A 33 1.72 -7.17 12.54
N THR A 34 1.82 -7.52 13.84
CA THR A 34 2.66 -6.77 14.79
C THR A 34 4.13 -7.15 14.78
N ALA A 35 4.49 -8.35 14.30
CA ALA A 35 5.87 -8.78 14.19
C ALA A 35 6.58 -8.22 12.94
N GLN A 36 5.83 -7.60 12.03
CA GLN A 36 6.40 -6.88 10.92
C GLN A 36 7.16 -5.67 11.49
N PRO A 37 8.46 -5.50 11.18
CA PRO A 37 9.19 -4.33 11.64
C PRO A 37 8.41 -3.11 11.16
N ALA A 38 8.14 -2.17 12.08
CA ALA A 38 7.55 -0.91 11.71
C ALA A 38 8.30 -0.38 10.49
N PRO A 39 7.62 -0.03 9.39
CA PRO A 39 8.30 0.51 8.23
C PRO A 39 9.20 1.64 8.72
N THR A 40 10.46 1.58 8.29
CA THR A 40 11.54 2.51 8.66
C THR A 40 10.94 3.89 8.85
N ILE A 41 11.07 4.45 10.06
CA ILE A 41 10.42 5.70 10.46
C ILE A 41 10.93 6.81 9.54
N PHE A 42 10.25 6.99 8.41
CA PHE A 42 10.18 8.29 7.76
C PHE A 42 9.56 9.21 8.80
N PRO A 43 10.03 10.47 8.94
CA PRO A 43 9.37 11.43 9.80
C PRO A 43 7.88 11.37 9.46
N THR A 44 7.05 11.02 10.43
CA THR A 44 5.60 10.97 10.23
C THR A 44 5.20 12.41 9.95
N VAL A 45 5.14 12.78 8.67
CA VAL A 45 4.66 14.09 8.26
C VAL A 45 3.21 14.12 8.68
N THR A 46 2.94 14.81 9.79
CA THR A 46 1.58 14.92 10.30
C THR A 46 0.85 15.92 9.42
N HIS A 47 -0.02 15.43 8.55
CA HIS A 47 -0.86 16.25 7.66
C HIS A 47 -1.96 17.04 8.40
N THR A 48 -1.84 17.23 9.71
CA THR A 48 -2.80 17.98 10.54
C THR A 48 -2.88 19.45 10.15
N PHE A 49 -1.82 20.01 9.56
CA PHE A 49 -1.79 21.38 9.06
C PHE A 49 -2.83 21.63 7.94
N ILE A 50 -3.21 20.59 7.18
CA ILE A 50 -4.21 20.67 6.10
C ILE A 50 -5.57 21.13 6.61
N TRP A 51 -5.91 20.84 7.87
CA TRP A 51 -7.18 21.29 8.44
C TRP A 51 -7.12 22.74 8.95
N LYS A 52 -5.92 23.24 9.25
CA LYS A 52 -5.68 24.58 9.80
C LYS A 52 -5.58 25.69 8.74
N ILE A 53 -5.35 25.34 7.48
CA ILE A 53 -5.31 26.32 6.37
C ILE A 53 -6.69 26.98 6.17
N ASN A 54 -6.66 28.29 5.90
CA ASN A 54 -7.84 29.06 5.56
C ASN A 54 -8.18 28.89 4.07
N CYS A 55 -8.79 27.76 3.72
CA CYS A 55 -9.23 27.47 2.36
C CYS A 55 -10.60 26.75 2.36
N PRO A 56 -11.32 26.77 1.24
CA PRO A 56 -12.55 25.99 1.08
C PRO A 56 -12.36 24.51 1.42
N SER A 57 -13.36 23.89 2.04
CA SER A 57 -13.34 22.48 2.46
C SER A 57 -12.98 21.51 1.31
N LYS A 58 -13.41 21.82 0.09
CA LYS A 58 -13.06 21.06 -1.12
C LYS A 58 -11.55 20.95 -1.34
N LEU A 59 -10.79 22.02 -1.08
CA LEU A 59 -9.34 22.02 -1.22
C LEU A 59 -8.66 21.25 -0.08
N LYS A 60 -9.18 21.33 1.15
CA LYS A 60 -8.67 20.53 2.28
C LYS A 60 -8.77 19.04 2.02
N VAL A 61 -9.92 18.59 1.51
CA VAL A 61 -10.13 17.17 1.15
C VAL A 61 -9.21 16.75 0.01
N PHE A 62 -9.03 17.60 -1.00
CA PHE A 62 -8.08 17.33 -2.09
C PHE A 62 -6.64 17.19 -1.59
N LEU A 63 -6.15 18.14 -0.79
CA LEU A 63 -4.80 18.11 -0.22
C LEU A 63 -4.60 16.89 0.69
N TRP A 64 -5.60 16.54 1.50
CA TRP A 64 -5.55 15.34 2.33
C TRP A 64 -5.43 14.07 1.48
N LYS A 65 -6.21 13.96 0.40
CA LYS A 65 -6.09 12.83 -0.54
C LYS A 65 -4.73 12.82 -1.26
N ALA A 66 -4.23 13.98 -1.68
CA ALA A 66 -2.93 14.11 -2.34
C ALA A 66 -1.80 13.59 -1.43
N ALA A 67 -1.77 14.07 -0.19
CA ALA A 67 -0.76 13.73 0.82
C ALA A 67 -0.77 12.26 1.26
N HIS A 68 -1.91 11.59 1.17
CA HIS A 68 -2.09 10.19 1.57
C HIS A 68 -2.11 9.20 0.39
N GLN A 69 -1.63 9.58 -0.80
CA GLN A 69 -1.68 8.72 -1.99
C GLN A 69 -3.11 8.23 -2.32
N GLY A 70 -4.13 9.02 -1.95
CA GLY A 70 -5.56 8.69 -2.12
C GLY A 70 -6.19 9.28 -3.40
N LEU A 71 -5.38 9.93 -4.24
CA LEU A 71 -5.76 10.27 -5.60
C LEU A 71 -5.53 9.04 -6.49
N PRO A 72 -6.35 8.83 -7.53
CA PRO A 72 -6.17 7.73 -8.47
C PRO A 72 -4.98 8.03 -9.38
N SER A 73 -3.76 7.87 -8.87
CA SER A 73 -2.53 7.91 -9.67
C SER A 73 -2.22 6.53 -10.25
N PHE A 74 -1.50 6.48 -11.38
CA PHE A 74 -1.10 5.21 -11.99
C PHE A 74 -0.26 4.33 -11.04
N THR A 75 0.50 4.92 -10.10
CA THR A 75 1.20 4.15 -9.06
C THR A 75 0.27 3.41 -8.11
N VAL A 76 -0.87 4.01 -7.72
CA VAL A 76 -1.86 3.38 -6.83
C VAL A 76 -2.59 2.26 -7.57
N LEU A 77 -2.93 2.48 -8.84
CA LEU A 77 -3.58 1.48 -9.69
C LEU A 77 -2.64 0.30 -10.00
N HIS A 78 -1.36 0.56 -10.27
CA HIS A 78 -0.35 -0.48 -10.49
C HIS A 78 -0.08 -1.28 -9.21
N ARG A 79 0.03 -0.64 -8.04
CA ARG A 79 0.17 -1.34 -6.74
C ARG A 79 -1.04 -2.21 -6.40
N ALA A 80 -2.23 -1.81 -6.82
CA ALA A 80 -3.44 -2.62 -6.71
C ALA A 80 -3.56 -3.72 -7.78
N SER A 81 -2.56 -3.87 -8.65
CA SER A 81 -2.55 -4.79 -9.81
C SER A 81 -3.75 -4.59 -10.76
N LEU A 82 -4.32 -3.38 -10.79
CA LEU A 82 -5.48 -3.05 -11.60
C LEU A 82 -5.10 -2.65 -13.04
N THR A 83 -3.83 -2.34 -13.29
CA THR A 83 -3.31 -1.96 -14.61
C THR A 83 -1.95 -2.61 -14.89
N PRO A 84 -1.73 -3.21 -16.07
CA PRO A 84 -0.46 -3.82 -16.48
C PRO A 84 0.59 -2.80 -16.94
N THR A 85 0.21 -1.53 -17.09
CA THR A 85 1.08 -0.45 -17.55
C THR A 85 2.06 -0.04 -16.45
N ALA A 86 3.33 0.19 -16.81
CA ALA A 86 4.35 0.67 -15.90
C ALA A 86 3.85 1.90 -15.12
N ALA A 87 4.23 2.00 -13.84
CA ALA A 87 3.82 3.10 -12.96
C ALA A 87 4.41 4.47 -13.37
N GLN A 88 4.96 4.59 -14.58
CA GLN A 88 5.64 5.77 -15.11
C GLN A 88 4.67 6.88 -15.49
N CYS A 89 5.12 8.12 -15.30
CA CYS A 89 4.44 9.35 -15.68
C CYS A 89 4.05 9.38 -17.15
N SER A 90 2.74 9.52 -17.42
CA SER A 90 2.23 9.67 -18.79
C SER A 90 2.72 10.95 -19.47
N GLN A 91 3.10 11.97 -18.68
CA GLN A 91 3.59 13.26 -19.18
C GLN A 91 5.11 13.25 -19.41
N CYS A 92 5.91 12.83 -18.43
CA CYS A 92 7.37 12.92 -18.54
C CYS A 92 8.05 11.59 -18.87
N SER A 93 7.38 10.44 -18.69
CA SER A 93 7.90 9.07 -18.90
C SER A 93 9.21 8.72 -18.16
N LEU A 94 9.64 9.57 -17.22
CA LEU A 94 10.95 9.46 -16.57
C LEU A 94 10.87 8.87 -15.16
N GLU A 95 9.85 9.24 -14.39
CA GLU A 95 9.65 8.78 -13.01
C GLU A 95 8.27 8.15 -12.81
N ASP A 96 8.07 7.46 -11.69
CA ASP A 96 6.78 6.92 -11.30
C ASP A 96 5.75 8.04 -11.03
N GLU A 97 4.50 7.86 -11.49
CA GLU A 97 3.33 8.72 -11.21
C GLU A 97 2.95 8.67 -9.72
N MET A 98 3.77 9.22 -8.85
CA MET A 98 3.34 9.57 -7.50
C MET A 98 2.60 10.91 -7.53
N ASN A 99 1.68 11.10 -6.58
CA ASN A 99 0.94 12.35 -6.45
C ASN A 99 1.86 13.56 -6.38
N ASP A 100 2.98 13.45 -5.66
CA ASP A 100 3.96 14.53 -5.54
C ASP A 100 4.61 14.85 -6.89
N HIS A 101 4.90 13.82 -7.69
CA HIS A 101 5.48 13.97 -9.01
C HIS A 101 4.51 14.67 -9.96
N ILE A 102 3.26 14.19 -10.06
CA ILE A 102 2.23 14.78 -10.93
C ILE A 102 1.90 16.22 -10.53
N LEU A 103 1.88 16.52 -9.23
CA LEU A 103 1.43 17.83 -8.73
C LEU A 103 2.53 18.88 -8.69
N PHE A 104 3.80 18.50 -8.45
CA PHE A 104 4.85 19.46 -8.11
C PHE A 104 6.18 19.30 -8.87
N GLN A 105 6.50 18.11 -9.39
CA GLN A 105 7.84 17.82 -9.94
C GLN A 105 7.84 17.56 -11.45
N CYS A 106 6.70 17.20 -12.03
CA CYS A 106 6.58 16.97 -13.46
C CYS A 106 6.81 18.31 -14.22
N PRO A 107 7.69 18.33 -15.23
CA PRO A 107 7.93 19.50 -16.08
C PRO A 107 6.74 19.89 -16.96
#